data_AF-A0AAN9I6Z5-F1
#
_entry.id   AF-A0AAN9I6Z5-F1
#
_cell.length_a   1.000
_cell.length_b   1.000
_cell.length_c   1.000
_cell.angle_alpha   90.00
_cell.angle_beta   90.00
_cell.angle_gamma   90.00
#
_symmetry.space_group_name_H-M   'P 1'
#
loop_
_entity.id
_entity.type
_entity.pdbx_description
1 polymer ?
#
loop_
_entity_poly.entity_id
_entity_poly.type
_entity_poly.pdbx_seq_one_letter_code
_entity_poly.pdbx_strand_id
1 'polypeptide(L)'
;MELLYHVFQCKVLSTITGVSKNYPRVREWLMNLSVPNQPQNDFELFGRGNKIPKQVLQILIAMFVMDTWQYFVHRYMHQNKFLYRHIHSQHHRLVAPYAVGALYNHPIEGLLLDIVGGTISYLISGMTARTAVVFFCFVVVKTVDDHRGLWLPENIFHLLF
;
A
#
# COMPACT_ATOMS: atom_id res chain seq x y z
N MET A 1 -1.37 9.23 23.27
CA MET A 1 -2.39 8.41 23.98
C MET A 1 -3.38 9.24 24.82
N GLU A 2 -3.26 10.58 24.90
CA GLU A 2 -4.17 11.42 25.70
C GLU A 2 -5.45 11.92 24.98
N LEU A 3 -5.50 11.88 23.65
CA LEU A 3 -6.65 12.40 22.88
C LEU A 3 -7.91 11.53 22.93
N LEU A 4 -7.80 10.24 23.29
CA LEU A 4 -8.95 9.35 23.41
C LEU A 4 -9.68 9.48 24.76
N TYR A 5 -9.00 9.96 25.81
CA TYR A 5 -9.60 10.15 27.13
C TYR A 5 -10.59 11.33 27.17
N HIS A 6 -10.32 12.40 26.40
CA HIS A 6 -11.20 13.57 26.33
C HIS A 6 -12.48 13.34 25.52
N VAL A 7 -12.42 12.53 24.45
CA VAL A 7 -13.61 12.21 23.64
C VAL A 7 -14.57 11.29 24.40
N PHE A 8 -14.05 10.42 25.28
CA PHE A 8 -14.86 9.52 26.10
C PHE A 8 -15.59 10.26 27.25
N GLN A 9 -14.95 11.28 27.84
CA GLN A 9 -15.57 12.13 28.88
C GLN A 9 -16.77 12.94 28.36
N CYS A 10 -16.70 13.51 27.15
CA CYS A 10 -17.80 14.33 26.61
C CYS A 10 -19.06 13.52 26.27
N LYS A 11 -18.92 12.27 25.82
CA LYS A 11 -20.08 11.42 25.50
C LYS A 11 -20.80 10.93 26.77
N VAL A 12 -20.06 10.63 27.83
CA VAL A 12 -20.60 10.19 29.13
C VAL A 12 -21.31 11.34 29.85
N LEU A 13 -20.80 12.57 29.80
CA LEU A 13 -21.44 13.75 30.40
C LEU A 13 -22.77 14.14 29.74
N SER A 14 -22.94 13.87 28.44
CA SER A 14 -24.20 14.14 27.73
C SER A 14 -25.34 13.20 28.13
N THR A 15 -25.01 11.98 28.60
CA THR A 15 -25.98 10.97 29.01
C THR A 15 -26.39 11.11 30.48
N ILE A 16 -25.50 11.61 31.34
CA ILE A 16 -25.74 11.68 32.80
C ILE A 16 -26.54 12.93 33.22
N THR A 17 -26.45 14.05 32.49
CA THR A 17 -26.95 15.32 33.03
C THR A 17 -28.37 15.69 32.61
N GLY A 18 -28.94 15.19 31.51
CA GLY A 18 -30.32 15.54 31.12
C GLY A 18 -30.61 17.04 30.90
N VAL A 19 -29.61 17.93 31.08
CA VAL A 19 -29.75 19.39 31.06
C VAL A 19 -30.00 19.93 29.65
N SER A 20 -29.64 19.17 28.61
CA SER A 20 -29.71 19.64 27.21
C SER A 20 -31.14 19.85 26.66
N LYS A 21 -32.19 19.29 27.29
CA LYS A 21 -33.55 19.34 26.70
C LYS A 21 -34.34 20.61 27.04
N ASN A 22 -34.00 21.34 28.11
CA ASN A 22 -34.83 22.45 28.63
C ASN A 22 -34.28 23.86 28.36
N TYR A 23 -33.09 24.01 27.79
CA TYR A 23 -32.46 25.33 27.59
C TYR A 23 -31.96 25.50 26.14
N PRO A 24 -32.82 25.96 25.20
CA PRO A 24 -32.46 26.08 23.79
C PRO A 24 -31.27 27.02 23.54
N ARG A 25 -31.10 28.06 24.36
CA ARG A 25 -29.92 28.96 24.31
C ARG A 25 -28.59 28.26 24.63
N VAL A 26 -28.59 27.27 25.53
CA VAL A 26 -27.37 26.53 25.90
C VAL A 26 -26.98 25.57 24.78
N ARG A 27 -27.95 24.96 24.09
CA ARG A 27 -27.70 24.14 22.90
C ARG A 27 -27.08 24.95 21.76
N GLU A 28 -27.59 26.15 21.51
CA GLU A 28 -27.05 27.06 20.49
C GLU A 28 -25.62 27.54 20.85
N TRP A 29 -25.39 27.90 22.12
CA TRP A 29 -24.06 28.23 22.61
C TRP A 29 -23.07 27.07 22.51
N LEU A 30 -23.50 25.84 22.84
CA LEU A 30 -22.68 24.63 22.74
C LEU A 30 -22.40 24.24 21.28
N MET A 31 -23.36 24.42 20.36
CA MET A 31 -23.11 24.20 18.93
C MET A 31 -22.13 25.23 18.37
N ASN A 32 -22.25 26.50 18.76
CA ASN A 32 -21.34 27.57 18.33
C ASN A 32 -19.93 27.45 18.96
N LEU A 33 -19.80 26.81 20.12
CA LEU A 33 -18.52 26.47 20.73
C LEU A 33 -17.87 25.20 20.16
N SER A 34 -18.61 24.38 19.41
CA SER A 34 -18.15 23.03 19.03
C SER A 34 -17.32 22.97 17.75
N VAL A 35 -17.34 23.99 16.89
CA VAL A 35 -16.48 24.02 15.70
C VAL A 35 -16.16 25.49 15.36
N PRO A 36 -15.00 26.04 15.76
CA PRO A 36 -14.46 27.16 15.01
C PRO A 36 -14.35 26.69 13.56
N ASN A 37 -14.85 27.48 12.60
CA ASN A 37 -14.54 27.31 11.18
C ASN A 37 -13.01 27.24 11.08
N GLN A 38 -12.47 26.02 11.13
CA GLN A 38 -11.06 25.79 10.89
C GLN A 38 -10.87 26.28 9.45
N PRO A 39 -9.94 27.21 9.20
CA PRO A 39 -9.57 27.51 7.83
C PRO A 39 -9.26 26.15 7.20
N GLN A 40 -9.99 25.79 6.14
CA GLN A 40 -9.67 24.60 5.37
C GLN A 40 -8.26 24.87 4.87
N ASN A 41 -7.26 24.30 5.56
CA ASN A 41 -5.86 24.58 5.28
C ASN A 41 -5.69 24.40 3.78
N ASP A 42 -5.09 25.36 3.07
CA ASP A 42 -5.00 25.31 1.61
C ASP A 42 -4.35 24.00 1.10
N PHE A 43 -3.65 23.29 1.99
CA PHE A 43 -3.15 21.93 1.84
C PHE A 43 -4.24 20.85 1.66
N GLU A 44 -5.38 20.94 2.37
CA GLU A 44 -6.55 20.08 2.19
C GLU A 44 -7.30 20.38 0.89
N LEU A 45 -7.32 21.65 0.46
CA LEU A 45 -7.86 22.08 -0.84
C LEU A 45 -6.98 21.60 -2.00
N PHE A 46 -5.65 21.67 -1.86
CA PHE A 46 -4.70 21.04 -2.78
C PHE A 46 -4.84 19.50 -2.81
N GLY A 47 -5.28 18.89 -1.70
CA GLY A 47 -5.61 17.46 -1.59
C GLY A 47 -6.99 17.06 -2.11
N ARG A 48 -7.83 18.01 -2.51
CA ARG A 48 -9.19 17.81 -3.05
C ARG A 48 -9.23 17.89 -4.58
N GLY A 49 -8.08 18.01 -5.26
CA GLY A 49 -7.98 17.73 -6.69
C GLY A 49 -8.22 16.25 -7.00
N ASN A 50 -8.61 15.94 -8.24
CA ASN A 50 -8.89 14.57 -8.72
C ASN A 50 -7.87 13.57 -8.14
N LYS A 51 -8.31 12.71 -7.22
CA LYS A 51 -7.41 11.79 -6.48
C LYS A 51 -6.92 10.64 -7.36
N ILE A 52 -7.64 10.35 -8.45
CA ILE A 52 -7.39 9.23 -9.35
C ILE A 52 -6.06 9.38 -10.11
N PRO A 53 -5.75 10.50 -10.81
CA PRO A 53 -4.46 10.66 -11.49
C PRO A 53 -3.25 10.55 -10.55
N LYS A 54 -3.35 11.11 -9.33
CA LYS A 54 -2.29 10.98 -8.32
C LYS A 54 -2.08 9.51 -7.96
N GLN A 55 -3.14 8.77 -7.68
CA GLN A 55 -3.04 7.35 -7.33
C GLN A 55 -2.46 6.51 -8.47
N VAL A 56 -2.87 6.78 -9.71
CA VAL A 56 -2.33 6.11 -10.89
C VAL A 56 -0.82 6.37 -11.02
N LEU A 57 -0.39 7.64 -10.91
CA LEU A 57 1.03 7.98 -10.96
C LEU A 57 1.83 7.30 -9.84
N GLN A 58 1.29 7.25 -8.63
CA GLN A 58 1.91 6.55 -7.50
C GLN A 58 2.10 5.06 -7.77
N ILE A 59 1.08 4.41 -8.36
CA ILE A 59 1.16 2.99 -8.76
C ILE A 59 2.21 2.80 -9.86
N LEU A 60 2.25 3.66 -10.88
CA LEU A 60 3.24 3.58 -11.96
C LEU A 60 4.68 3.73 -11.45
N ILE A 61 4.93 4.69 -10.56
CA ILE A 61 6.24 4.87 -9.91
C ILE A 61 6.59 3.63 -9.08
N ALA A 62 5.65 3.11 -8.30
CA ALA A 62 5.87 1.91 -7.49
C ALA A 62 6.18 0.69 -8.34
N MET A 63 5.48 0.49 -9.47
CA MET A 63 5.76 -0.59 -10.42
C MET A 63 7.17 -0.48 -10.98
N PHE A 64 7.54 0.69 -11.48
CA PHE A 64 8.89 0.92 -12.02
C PHE A 64 9.99 0.60 -10.98
N VAL A 65 9.80 1.04 -9.73
CA VAL A 65 10.73 0.75 -8.63
C VAL A 65 10.77 -0.74 -8.32
N MET A 66 9.61 -1.39 -8.24
CA MET A 66 9.48 -2.82 -7.95
C MET A 66 10.19 -3.66 -9.01
N ASP A 67 9.93 -3.40 -10.28
CA ASP A 67 10.51 -4.16 -11.40
C ASP A 67 12.02 -3.96 -11.48
N THR A 68 12.48 -2.71 -11.30
CA THR A 68 13.90 -2.40 -11.22
C THR A 68 14.56 -3.19 -10.09
N TRP A 69 13.97 -3.16 -8.89
CA TRP A 69 14.49 -3.89 -7.74
C TRP A 69 14.53 -5.40 -7.97
N GLN A 70 13.40 -5.98 -8.39
CA GLN A 70 13.29 -7.42 -8.64
C GLN A 70 14.29 -7.86 -9.71
N TYR A 71 14.40 -7.14 -10.83
CA TYR A 71 15.34 -7.47 -11.90
C TYR A 71 16.80 -7.51 -11.39
N PHE A 72 17.26 -6.46 -10.71
CA PHE A 72 18.65 -6.38 -10.28
C PHE A 72 18.98 -7.41 -9.19
N VAL A 73 18.11 -7.59 -8.20
CA VAL A 73 18.34 -8.55 -7.10
C VAL A 73 18.27 -9.99 -7.62
N HIS A 74 17.31 -10.30 -8.48
CA HIS A 74 17.19 -11.60 -9.12
C HIS A 74 18.43 -11.90 -10.00
N ARG A 75 18.83 -10.96 -10.85
CA ARG A 75 20.06 -11.08 -11.65
C ARG A 75 21.30 -11.28 -10.78
N TYR A 76 21.41 -10.55 -9.67
CA TYR A 76 22.50 -10.70 -8.73
C TYR A 76 22.54 -12.10 -8.10
N MET A 77 21.37 -12.64 -7.72
CA MET A 77 21.26 -14.02 -7.20
C MET A 77 21.66 -15.07 -8.23
N HIS A 78 21.39 -14.85 -9.52
CA HIS A 78 21.87 -15.70 -10.60
C HIS A 78 23.37 -15.59 -10.87
N GLN A 79 23.95 -14.39 -10.75
CA GLN A 79 25.38 -14.17 -11.00
C GLN A 79 26.27 -14.69 -9.86
N ASN A 80 25.80 -14.58 -8.62
CA ASN A 80 26.55 -15.05 -7.46
C ASN A 80 26.32 -16.55 -7.23
N LYS A 81 27.36 -17.37 -7.47
CA LYS A 81 27.29 -18.84 -7.31
C LYS A 81 26.83 -19.29 -5.93
N PHE A 82 27.16 -18.55 -4.87
CA PHE A 82 26.73 -18.88 -3.51
C PHE A 82 25.22 -18.68 -3.33
N LEU A 83 24.71 -17.52 -3.73
CA LEU A 83 23.28 -17.19 -3.64
C LEU A 83 22.46 -18.09 -4.55
N TYR A 84 22.95 -18.35 -5.77
CA TYR A 84 22.31 -19.28 -6.68
C TYR A 84 22.17 -20.66 -6.04
N ARG A 85 23.26 -21.24 -5.55
CA ARG A 85 23.25 -22.63 -5.09
C ARG A 85 22.43 -22.85 -3.81
N HIS A 86 22.43 -21.90 -2.88
CA HIS A 86 21.86 -22.10 -1.54
C HIS A 86 20.49 -21.44 -1.33
N ILE A 87 20.15 -20.41 -2.12
CA ILE A 87 18.91 -19.66 -1.95
C ILE A 87 18.06 -19.84 -3.19
N HIS A 88 18.55 -19.38 -4.34
CA HIS A 88 17.73 -19.23 -5.54
C HIS A 88 17.51 -20.55 -6.31
N SER A 89 18.33 -21.57 -6.07
CA SER A 89 18.16 -22.91 -6.65
C SER A 89 16.85 -23.57 -6.22
N GLN A 90 16.33 -23.24 -5.03
CA GLN A 90 15.03 -23.72 -4.56
C GLN A 90 13.90 -23.19 -5.44
N HIS A 91 13.95 -21.91 -5.79
CA HIS A 91 12.98 -21.28 -6.68
C HIS A 91 12.98 -21.95 -8.06
N HIS A 92 14.16 -22.25 -8.62
CA HIS A 92 14.30 -22.97 -9.90
C HIS A 92 14.06 -24.49 -9.82
N ARG A 93 13.72 -25.04 -8.65
CA ARG A 93 13.43 -26.47 -8.50
C ARG A 93 12.09 -26.87 -9.13
N LEU A 94 11.16 -25.92 -9.22
CA LEU A 94 9.87 -26.11 -9.88
C LEU A 94 10.00 -25.77 -11.36
N VAL A 95 10.15 -26.78 -12.20
CA VAL A 95 10.12 -26.64 -13.67
C VAL A 95 8.65 -26.53 -14.10
N ALA A 96 8.21 -25.35 -14.53
CA ALA A 96 6.79 -24.96 -14.65
C ALA A 96 5.98 -25.79 -15.67
N PRO A 97 4.70 -26.10 -15.35
CA PRO A 97 3.62 -25.13 -15.52
C PRO A 97 2.71 -25.03 -14.28
N TYR A 98 3.24 -24.52 -13.18
CA TYR A 98 2.45 -24.11 -12.02
C TYR A 98 2.75 -22.65 -11.71
N ALA A 99 1.96 -21.72 -12.26
CA ALA A 99 2.21 -20.28 -12.18
C ALA A 99 2.22 -19.75 -10.73
N VAL A 100 1.47 -20.40 -9.82
CA VAL A 100 1.50 -20.09 -8.38
C VAL A 100 2.82 -20.53 -7.73
N GLY A 101 3.57 -21.44 -8.36
CA GLY A 101 4.91 -21.86 -7.96
C GLY A 101 5.94 -20.73 -8.00
N ALA A 102 5.64 -19.60 -8.64
CA ALA A 102 6.43 -18.37 -8.55
C ALA A 102 6.70 -17.94 -7.10
N LEU A 103 5.74 -18.18 -6.21
CA LEU A 103 5.82 -17.85 -4.79
C LEU A 103 6.55 -18.93 -3.96
N TYR A 104 6.96 -20.03 -4.59
CA TYR A 104 7.77 -21.07 -3.93
C TYR A 104 9.25 -20.68 -3.97
N ASN A 105 9.58 -19.61 -3.27
CA ASN A 105 10.95 -19.13 -3.12
C ASN A 105 11.52 -19.49 -1.74
N HIS A 106 12.84 -19.39 -1.59
CA HIS A 106 13.46 -19.51 -0.28
C HIS A 106 13.00 -18.34 0.61
N PRO A 107 12.77 -18.49 1.93
CA PRO A 107 12.27 -17.39 2.77
C PRO A 107 13.09 -16.09 2.70
N ILE A 108 14.42 -16.21 2.55
CA ILE A 108 15.32 -15.06 2.36
C ILE A 108 15.08 -14.37 1.02
N GLU A 109 14.78 -15.14 -0.03
CA GLU A 109 14.47 -14.61 -1.35
C GLU A 109 13.13 -13.87 -1.33
N GLY A 110 12.09 -14.44 -0.72
CA GLY A 110 10.81 -13.74 -0.51
C GLY A 110 10.96 -12.48 0.34
N LEU A 111 11.81 -12.50 1.37
CA LEU A 111 12.12 -11.30 2.16
C LEU A 111 12.77 -10.22 1.30
N LEU A 112 13.79 -10.57 0.50
CA LEU A 112 14.56 -9.60 -0.28
C LEU A 112 13.80 -9.08 -1.51
N LEU A 113 13.12 -9.95 -2.25
CA LEU A 113 12.39 -9.58 -3.46
C LEU A 113 11.02 -8.99 -3.14
N ASP A 114 10.23 -9.66 -2.31
CA ASP A 114 8.82 -9.31 -2.11
C ASP A 114 8.66 -8.25 -1.02
N ILE A 115 9.23 -8.47 0.16
CA ILE A 115 9.04 -7.58 1.31
C ILE A 115 9.88 -6.31 1.16
N VAL A 116 11.19 -6.43 0.92
CA VAL A 116 12.06 -5.25 0.80
C VAL A 116 11.73 -4.46 -0.47
N GLY A 117 11.59 -5.15 -1.62
CA GLY A 117 11.19 -4.51 -2.88
C GLY A 117 9.83 -3.80 -2.78
N GLY A 118 8.84 -4.48 -2.20
CA GLY A 118 7.51 -3.92 -1.97
C GLY A 118 7.53 -2.72 -1.01
N THR A 119 8.32 -2.79 0.06
CA THR A 119 8.46 -1.69 1.04
C THR A 119 9.11 -0.48 0.40
N ILE A 120 10.20 -0.66 -0.35
CA ILE A 120 10.88 0.44 -1.06
C ILE A 120 9.92 1.10 -2.05
N SER A 121 9.17 0.30 -2.82
CA SER A 121 8.18 0.79 -3.79
C SER A 121 7.04 1.58 -3.13
N TYR A 122 6.55 1.08 -1.99
CA TYR A 122 5.54 1.78 -1.17
C TYR A 122 6.05 3.12 -0.64
N LEU A 123 7.27 3.15 -0.09
CA LEU A 123 7.86 4.36 0.49
C LEU A 123 8.17 5.42 -0.58
N ILE A 124 8.79 5.01 -1.70
CA ILE A 124 9.19 5.95 -2.77
C ILE A 124 7.99 6.57 -3.47
N SER A 125 6.94 5.78 -3.72
CA SER A 125 5.72 6.29 -4.37
C SER A 125 4.90 7.22 -3.47
N GLY A 126 5.16 7.25 -2.16
CA GLY A 126 4.40 8.06 -1.19
C GLY A 126 2.90 7.73 -1.19
N MET A 127 2.56 6.49 -1.53
CA MET A 127 1.17 6.06 -1.68
C MET A 127 0.48 5.87 -0.33
N THR A 128 -0.84 6.04 -0.29
CA THR A 128 -1.62 5.75 0.92
C THR A 128 -1.75 4.24 1.12
N ALA A 129 -2.00 3.78 2.35
CA ALA A 129 -2.26 2.37 2.63
C ALA A 129 -3.39 1.77 1.75
N ARG A 130 -4.41 2.56 1.40
CA ARG A 130 -5.48 2.11 0.50
C ARG A 130 -4.97 1.86 -0.92
N THR A 131 -4.15 2.76 -1.45
CA THR A 131 -3.52 2.60 -2.77
C THR A 131 -2.55 1.42 -2.76
N ALA A 132 -1.85 1.20 -1.63
CA ALA A 132 -0.90 0.10 -1.46
C ALA A 132 -1.55 -1.27 -1.59
N VAL A 133 -2.76 -1.46 -1.05
CA VAL A 133 -3.50 -2.73 -1.24
C VAL A 133 -3.69 -3.03 -2.72
N VAL A 134 -4.11 -2.04 -3.52
CA VAL A 134 -4.30 -2.20 -4.96
C VAL A 134 -2.97 -2.53 -5.67
N PHE A 135 -1.91 -1.82 -5.31
CA PHE A 135 -0.56 -2.07 -5.82
C PHE A 135 -0.08 -3.49 -5.51
N PHE A 136 -0.16 -3.95 -4.25
CA PHE A 136 0.29 -5.29 -3.86
C PHE A 136 -0.53 -6.39 -4.53
N CYS A 137 -1.84 -6.20 -4.73
CA CYS A 137 -2.65 -7.13 -5.53
C CYS A 137 -2.12 -7.22 -6.96
N PHE A 138 -1.82 -6.08 -7.58
CA PHE A 138 -1.29 -6.04 -8.95
C PHE A 138 0.08 -6.70 -9.07
N VAL A 139 0.97 -6.49 -8.09
CA VAL A 139 2.29 -7.14 -8.02
C VAL A 139 2.14 -8.66 -7.93
N VAL A 140 1.25 -9.18 -7.08
CA VAL A 140 1.03 -10.63 -6.98
C VAL A 140 0.52 -11.21 -8.30
N VAL A 141 -0.43 -10.53 -8.95
CA VAL A 141 -0.91 -10.95 -10.27
C VAL A 141 0.23 -10.96 -11.28
N LYS A 142 1.04 -9.89 -11.34
CA LYS A 142 2.22 -9.81 -12.21
C LYS A 142 3.22 -10.93 -11.94
N THR A 143 3.56 -11.20 -10.67
CA THR A 143 4.50 -12.27 -10.31
C THR A 143 4.03 -13.62 -10.85
N VAL A 144 2.74 -13.94 -10.73
CA VAL A 144 2.17 -15.17 -11.29
C VAL A 144 2.19 -15.13 -12.84
N ASP A 145 1.91 -13.96 -13.42
CA ASP A 145 1.91 -13.70 -14.86
C ASP A 145 3.29 -13.87 -15.52
N ASP A 146 4.36 -13.49 -14.82
CA ASP A 146 5.73 -13.60 -15.32
C ASP A 146 6.22 -15.07 -15.34
N HIS A 147 5.54 -15.97 -14.60
CA HIS A 147 5.94 -17.38 -14.44
C HIS A 147 5.02 -18.38 -15.17
N ARG A 148 3.97 -17.91 -15.86
CA ARG A 148 3.06 -18.80 -16.62
C ARG A 148 3.67 -19.36 -17.90
N GLY A 149 4.90 -19.00 -18.27
CA GLY A 149 5.61 -19.53 -19.47
C GLY A 149 4.91 -19.25 -20.80
N LEU A 150 3.81 -18.48 -20.77
CA LEU A 150 2.97 -18.13 -21.91
C LEU A 150 3.45 -16.79 -22.46
N TRP A 151 4.22 -16.83 -23.54
CA TRP A 151 4.54 -15.67 -24.35
C TRP A 151 3.31 -15.26 -25.18
N LEU A 152 2.39 -14.53 -24.57
CA LEU A 152 1.24 -13.96 -25.28
C LEU A 152 1.69 -12.69 -26.03
N PRO A 153 1.48 -12.60 -27.36
CA PRO A 153 1.90 -11.45 -28.17
C PRO A 153 1.22 -10.13 -27.78
N GLU A 154 0.17 -10.17 -26.95
CA GLU A 154 -0.61 -9.02 -26.48
C GLU A 154 -0.55 -8.84 -24.94
N ASN A 155 0.50 -9.33 -24.27
CA ASN A 155 0.62 -9.15 -22.83
C ASN A 155 1.03 -7.71 -22.48
N ILE A 156 0.05 -6.89 -22.07
CA ILE A 156 0.25 -5.49 -21.63
C ILE A 156 1.28 -5.39 -20.51
N PHE A 157 1.42 -6.42 -19.67
CA PHE A 157 2.39 -6.45 -18.59
C PHE A 157 3.83 -6.48 -19.12
N HIS A 158 4.18 -7.37 -20.05
CA HIS A 158 5.52 -7.39 -20.66
C HIS A 158 5.84 -6.15 -21.52
N LEU A 159 4.82 -5.46 -22.04
CA LEU A 159 5.01 -4.23 -22.81
C LEU A 159 5.27 -3.00 -21.93
N LEU A 160 4.78 -3.01 -20.69
CA LEU A 160 4.91 -1.88 -19.77
C LEU A 160 5.97 -2.12 -18.68
N PHE A 161 6.25 -3.38 -18.31
CA PHE A 161 6.98 -3.78 -17.11
C PHE A 161 7.77 -5.09 -17.27
#